data_AF-A0A1R4I115-F1
#
_entry.id   AF-A0A1R4I115-F1
#
_cell.length_a   1.000
_cell.length_b   1.000
_cell.length_c   1.000
_cell.angle_alpha   90.00
_cell.angle_beta   90.00
_cell.angle_gamma   90.00
#
_symmetry.space_group_name_H-M   'P 1'
#
loop_
_entity.id
_entity.type
_entity.pdbx_description
1 polymer ?
#
loop_
_entity_poly.entity_id
_entity_poly.type
_entity_poly.pdbx_seq_one_letter_code
_entity_poly.pdbx_strand_id
1 'polypeptide(L)'
;MSTTHTTQFADAHAVWHAEVERARTAPFGPLSATALHWLTRDPAPLPGLPGVWSATADGLVTVELDAADGVTRDGAAVSGTVQLGPLTGTAGTALAWGEVQLEVAARSGGIIVRPRDPASPDRIAYSGTETFPPSPQWVVTARFEAADRTGVEVASAAGTDRTQHYDSPGRAVFQVAGTEVALTLFGSAAGGDLRAIFADETGTDLTFPAARFVEVTPIDESTVTIDFTRATNPPCAYSASATCPFPPPENRLPVRIEAGELRPGAAVPR
;
A
#
# COMPACT_ATOMS: atom_id res chain seq x y z
N MET A 1 -13.81 -35.96 -5.68
CA MET A 1 -14.19 -34.53 -5.81
C MET A 1 -13.27 -33.58 -5.02
N SER A 2 -12.63 -33.99 -3.91
CA SER A 2 -11.84 -33.08 -3.06
C SER A 2 -10.45 -32.67 -3.62
N THR A 3 -9.74 -33.55 -4.34
CA THR A 3 -8.39 -33.23 -4.87
C THR A 3 -8.41 -32.20 -6.00
N THR A 4 -9.36 -32.31 -6.94
CA THR A 4 -9.49 -31.38 -8.08
C THR A 4 -9.81 -29.96 -7.65
N HIS A 5 -10.69 -29.80 -6.65
CA HIS A 5 -11.02 -28.48 -6.08
C HIS A 5 -9.83 -27.86 -5.33
N THR A 6 -9.02 -28.67 -4.64
CA THR A 6 -7.81 -28.19 -3.94
C THR A 6 -6.75 -27.71 -4.94
N THR A 7 -6.53 -28.47 -6.01
CA THR A 7 -5.63 -28.07 -7.11
C THR A 7 -6.10 -26.77 -7.77
N GLN A 8 -7.39 -26.65 -8.08
CA GLN A 8 -7.95 -25.44 -8.69
C GLN A 8 -7.77 -24.19 -7.80
N PHE A 9 -7.91 -24.34 -6.47
CA PHE A 9 -7.70 -23.23 -5.53
C PHE A 9 -6.23 -22.79 -5.49
N ALA A 10 -5.30 -23.74 -5.41
CA ALA A 10 -3.87 -23.45 -5.42
C ALA A 10 -3.42 -22.80 -6.74
N ASP A 11 -3.93 -23.27 -7.89
CA ASP A 11 -3.62 -22.69 -9.20
C ASP A 11 -4.15 -21.25 -9.31
N ALA A 12 -5.38 -20.99 -8.85
CA ALA A 12 -5.95 -19.65 -8.84
C ALA A 12 -5.17 -18.69 -7.92
N HIS A 13 -4.73 -19.18 -6.76
CA HIS A 13 -3.87 -18.42 -5.85
C HIS A 13 -2.51 -18.12 -6.50
N ALA A 14 -1.88 -19.08 -7.16
CA ALA A 14 -0.60 -18.88 -7.84
C ALA A 14 -0.68 -17.84 -8.96
N VAL A 15 -1.76 -17.84 -9.75
CA VAL A 15 -2.00 -16.82 -10.79
C VAL A 15 -2.15 -15.44 -10.16
N TRP A 16 -2.98 -15.31 -9.12
CA TRP A 16 -3.16 -14.07 -8.39
C TRP A 16 -1.84 -13.55 -7.80
N HIS A 17 -1.06 -14.41 -7.14
CA HIS A 17 0.18 -14.00 -6.52
C HIS A 17 1.23 -13.58 -7.56
N ALA A 18 1.28 -14.25 -8.72
CA ALA A 18 2.12 -13.81 -9.83
C ALA A 18 1.73 -12.42 -10.37
N GLU A 19 0.46 -12.02 -10.28
CA GLU A 19 0.02 -10.66 -10.60
C GLU A 19 0.48 -9.64 -9.57
N VAL A 20 0.40 -9.98 -8.27
CA VAL A 20 0.92 -9.14 -7.19
C VAL A 20 2.43 -8.89 -7.37
N GLU A 21 3.19 -9.94 -7.65
CA GLU A 21 4.64 -9.86 -7.86
C GLU A 21 5.00 -9.01 -9.08
N ARG A 22 4.24 -9.14 -10.18
CA ARG A 22 4.42 -8.32 -11.38
C ARG A 22 4.11 -6.86 -11.13
N ALA A 23 3.05 -6.56 -10.37
CA ALA A 23 2.68 -5.18 -10.01
C ALA A 23 3.73 -4.57 -9.07
N ARG A 24 4.22 -5.34 -8.09
CA ARG A 24 5.26 -4.94 -7.15
C ARG A 24 6.57 -4.56 -7.84
N THR A 25 6.95 -5.33 -8.87
CA THR A 25 8.19 -5.17 -9.66
C THR A 25 8.00 -4.42 -10.98
N ALA A 26 6.84 -3.81 -11.21
CA ALA A 26 6.62 -2.96 -12.37
C ALA A 26 7.68 -1.82 -12.41
N PRO A 27 8.06 -1.29 -13.59
CA PRO A 27 9.13 -0.29 -13.71
C PRO A 27 8.99 0.92 -12.77
N PHE A 28 7.77 1.40 -12.57
CA PHE A 28 7.44 2.48 -11.62
C PHE A 28 6.56 1.99 -10.45
N GLY A 29 6.56 0.68 -10.20
CA GLY A 29 5.80 0.03 -9.13
C GLY A 29 6.36 0.31 -7.74
N PRO A 30 5.78 -0.29 -6.68
CA PRO A 30 6.19 -0.06 -5.29
C PRO A 30 7.69 -0.12 -5.02
N LEU A 31 8.42 -1.07 -5.63
CA LEU A 31 9.87 -1.24 -5.41
C LEU A 31 10.76 -0.26 -6.17
N SER A 32 10.18 0.56 -7.06
CA SER A 32 10.95 1.55 -7.83
C SER A 32 11.38 2.77 -7.03
N ALA A 33 10.78 3.00 -5.86
CA ALA A 33 10.99 4.22 -5.09
C ALA A 33 12.41 4.28 -4.49
N THR A 34 13.19 5.30 -4.85
CA THR A 34 14.57 5.45 -4.36
C THR A 34 14.72 6.46 -3.23
N ALA A 35 13.78 7.39 -3.08
CA ALA A 35 13.76 8.36 -2.00
C ALA A 35 12.33 8.87 -1.71
N LEU A 36 12.17 9.55 -0.58
CA LEU A 36 10.94 10.23 -0.22
C LEU A 36 11.27 11.63 0.30
N HIS A 37 10.90 12.66 -0.46
CA HIS A 37 11.11 14.05 -0.08
C HIS A 37 9.79 14.70 0.28
N TRP A 38 9.78 15.48 1.36
CA TRP A 38 8.63 16.28 1.76
C TRP A 38 8.84 17.71 1.31
N LEU A 39 7.86 18.27 0.60
CA LEU A 39 7.91 19.65 0.20
C LEU A 39 7.53 20.57 1.35
N THR A 40 8.16 21.74 1.37
CA THR A 40 7.82 22.83 2.28
C THR A 40 7.37 24.05 1.48
N ARG A 41 6.91 25.10 2.17
CA ARG A 41 6.56 26.37 1.51
C ARG A 41 7.79 27.12 0.99
N ASP A 42 8.95 26.88 1.58
CA ASP A 42 10.20 27.54 1.19
C ASP A 42 10.83 26.74 0.04
N PRO A 43 11.08 27.38 -1.13
CA PRO A 43 11.74 26.71 -2.26
C PRO A 43 13.12 26.18 -1.89
N ALA A 44 13.35 24.89 -2.13
CA ALA A 44 14.62 24.23 -1.85
C ALA A 44 14.97 23.16 -2.89
N PRO A 45 16.27 22.94 -3.20
CA PRO A 45 16.68 21.78 -3.96
C PRO A 45 16.44 20.50 -3.16
N LEU A 46 16.12 19.42 -3.86
CA LEU A 46 15.97 18.09 -3.25
C LEU A 46 17.17 17.22 -3.60
N PRO A 47 17.73 16.46 -2.64
CA PRO A 47 18.91 15.63 -2.89
C PRO A 47 18.72 14.68 -4.09
N GLY A 48 19.59 14.82 -5.09
CA GLY A 48 19.60 13.95 -6.27
C GLY A 48 18.48 14.19 -7.28
N LEU A 49 17.68 15.25 -7.13
CA LEU A 49 16.61 15.61 -8.07
C LEU A 49 16.91 16.92 -8.80
N PRO A 50 16.39 17.10 -10.03
CA PRO A 50 16.50 18.36 -10.75
C PRO A 50 15.61 19.44 -10.12
N GLY A 51 16.00 20.70 -10.31
CA GLY A 51 15.20 21.87 -9.94
C GLY A 51 15.09 22.20 -8.45
N VAL A 52 14.30 23.23 -8.18
CA VAL A 52 14.01 23.74 -6.82
C VAL A 52 12.52 23.63 -6.56
N TRP A 53 12.14 22.98 -5.47
CA TRP A 53 10.78 22.55 -5.21
C TRP A 53 10.16 23.26 -4.00
N SER A 54 8.87 23.55 -4.08
CA SER A 54 8.05 23.99 -2.95
C SER A 54 6.60 23.54 -3.13
N ALA A 55 5.84 23.53 -2.04
CA ALA A 55 4.40 23.35 -2.08
C ALA A 55 3.70 24.25 -1.05
N THR A 56 2.55 24.78 -1.44
CA THR A 56 1.65 25.49 -0.55
C THR A 56 0.83 24.51 0.29
N ALA A 57 0.18 25.02 1.35
CA ALA A 57 -0.65 24.20 2.24
C ALA A 57 -1.91 23.65 1.56
N ASP A 58 -2.42 24.35 0.52
CA ASP A 58 -3.52 23.91 -0.33
C ASP A 58 -3.07 22.97 -1.47
N GLY A 59 -1.80 22.58 -1.50
CA GLY A 59 -1.28 21.54 -2.38
C GLY A 59 -0.87 22.00 -3.77
N LEU A 60 -0.73 23.31 -4.01
CA LEU A 60 -0.12 23.82 -5.23
C LEU A 60 1.40 23.64 -5.14
N VAL A 61 1.95 22.84 -6.04
CA VAL A 61 3.39 22.56 -6.14
C VAL A 61 3.99 23.49 -7.16
N THR A 62 5.15 24.06 -6.84
CA THR A 62 5.98 24.82 -7.77
C THR A 62 7.36 24.18 -7.85
N VAL A 63 7.81 23.92 -9.08
CA VAL A 63 9.19 23.53 -9.35
C VAL A 63 9.81 24.50 -10.36
N GLU A 64 10.98 25.04 -10.01
CA GLU A 64 11.81 25.79 -10.94
C GLU A 64 12.79 24.84 -11.61
N LEU A 65 12.77 24.77 -12.94
CA LEU A 65 13.57 23.85 -13.74
C LEU A 65 14.43 24.59 -14.76
N ASP A 66 15.68 24.17 -14.92
CA ASP A 66 16.50 24.60 -16.05
C ASP A 66 16.21 23.74 -17.28
N ALA A 67 16.31 24.32 -18.47
CA ALA A 67 16.16 23.54 -19.71
C ALA A 67 17.19 22.39 -19.82
N ALA A 68 18.35 22.54 -19.16
CA ALA A 68 19.38 21.51 -19.07
C ALA A 68 19.01 20.33 -18.16
N ASP A 69 18.01 20.47 -17.28
CA ASP A 69 17.54 19.38 -16.42
C ASP A 69 16.87 18.25 -17.21
N GLY A 70 16.36 18.55 -18.41
CA GLY A 70 15.78 17.54 -19.32
C GLY A 70 14.47 16.93 -18.81
N VAL A 71 13.76 17.61 -17.92
CA VAL A 71 12.48 17.14 -17.38
C VAL A 71 11.38 17.30 -18.43
N THR A 72 10.50 16.30 -18.51
CA THR A 72 9.35 16.31 -19.42
C THR A 72 8.05 16.06 -18.69
N ARG A 73 6.97 16.59 -19.25
CA ARG A 73 5.59 16.33 -18.84
C ARG A 73 4.80 15.94 -20.08
N ASP A 74 4.16 14.77 -20.03
CA ASP A 74 3.39 14.23 -21.16
C ASP A 74 4.19 14.21 -22.49
N GLY A 75 5.50 13.95 -22.39
CA GLY A 75 6.44 13.91 -23.52
C GLY A 75 6.97 15.27 -23.99
N ALA A 76 6.50 16.39 -23.44
CA ALA A 76 7.00 17.72 -23.76
C ALA A 76 8.04 18.20 -22.74
N ALA A 77 9.16 18.76 -23.20
CA ALA A 77 10.15 19.37 -22.32
C ALA A 77 9.57 20.56 -21.55
N VAL A 78 9.86 20.65 -20.26
CA VAL A 78 9.43 21.73 -19.38
C VAL A 78 10.64 22.41 -18.73
N SER A 79 10.56 23.73 -18.58
CA SER A 79 11.60 24.56 -17.96
C SER A 79 10.99 25.87 -17.44
N GLY A 80 11.74 26.60 -16.62
CA GLY A 80 11.24 27.72 -15.82
C GLY A 80 10.32 27.25 -14.69
N THR A 81 9.40 28.12 -14.30
CA THR A 81 8.40 27.84 -13.28
C THR A 81 7.34 26.87 -13.81
N VAL A 82 7.28 25.67 -13.22
CA VAL A 82 6.23 24.68 -13.50
C VAL A 82 5.35 24.50 -12.28
N GLN A 83 4.03 24.61 -12.49
CA GLN A 83 3.03 24.39 -11.44
C GLN A 83 2.29 23.06 -11.62
N LEU A 84 2.12 22.34 -10.51
CA LEU A 84 1.39 21.07 -10.45
C LEU A 84 0.33 21.14 -9.35
N GLY A 85 -0.87 20.62 -9.61
CA GLY A 85 -1.96 20.58 -8.63
C GLY A 85 -2.99 21.71 -8.78
N PRO A 86 -3.77 22.01 -7.71
CA PRO A 86 -3.56 21.56 -6.33
C PRO A 86 -3.73 20.04 -6.16
N LEU A 87 -2.84 19.43 -5.39
CA LEU A 87 -2.88 18.02 -5.04
C LEU A 87 -3.40 17.88 -3.61
N THR A 88 -4.54 17.21 -3.43
CA THR A 88 -5.18 17.01 -2.12
C THR A 88 -5.58 15.54 -1.92
N GLY A 89 -5.78 15.14 -0.67
CA GLY A 89 -6.15 13.75 -0.33
C GLY A 89 -5.11 12.75 -0.82
N THR A 90 -5.48 11.91 -1.79
CA THR A 90 -4.63 10.89 -2.41
C THR A 90 -4.15 11.26 -3.82
N ALA A 91 -4.49 12.46 -4.32
CA ALA A 91 -4.13 12.91 -5.66
C ALA A 91 -2.62 12.94 -5.87
N GLY A 92 -2.22 12.67 -7.11
CA GLY A 92 -0.82 12.73 -7.52
C GLY A 92 -0.69 12.92 -9.02
N THR A 93 0.50 13.30 -9.43
CA THR A 93 0.94 13.43 -10.82
C THR A 93 2.39 12.99 -10.92
N ALA A 94 2.95 13.00 -12.13
CA ALA A 94 4.35 12.68 -12.32
C ALA A 94 4.98 13.52 -13.43
N LEU A 95 6.29 13.76 -13.27
CA LEU A 95 7.16 14.25 -14.33
C LEU A 95 8.12 13.12 -14.73
N ALA A 96 8.60 13.12 -15.96
CA ALA A 96 9.64 12.21 -16.41
C ALA A 96 10.99 12.93 -16.46
N TRP A 97 12.03 12.26 -15.99
CA TRP A 97 13.40 12.76 -15.94
C TRP A 97 14.37 11.64 -16.35
N GLY A 98 14.74 11.61 -17.64
CA GLY A 98 15.39 10.45 -18.23
C GLY A 98 14.52 9.19 -18.08
N GLU A 99 15.09 8.14 -17.50
CA GLU A 99 14.39 6.88 -17.19
C GLU A 99 13.63 6.91 -15.85
N VAL A 100 13.78 7.98 -15.05
CA VAL A 100 13.17 8.12 -13.73
C VAL A 100 11.83 8.84 -13.85
N GLN A 101 10.84 8.38 -13.07
CA GLN A 101 9.59 9.08 -12.86
C GLN A 101 9.61 9.82 -11.52
N LEU A 102 9.37 11.14 -11.54
CA LEU A 102 9.22 11.96 -10.34
C LEU A 102 7.75 11.97 -9.94
N GLU A 103 7.34 11.06 -9.05
CA GLU A 103 5.99 11.09 -8.46
C GLU A 103 5.86 12.33 -7.57
N VAL A 104 4.84 13.14 -7.79
CA VAL A 104 4.46 14.27 -6.94
C VAL A 104 3.07 14.01 -6.42
N ALA A 105 2.89 13.90 -5.10
CA ALA A 105 1.60 13.45 -4.57
C ALA A 105 1.28 13.98 -3.17
N ALA A 106 -0.01 14.14 -2.90
CA ALA A 106 -0.53 14.36 -1.56
C ALA A 106 -0.48 13.06 -0.76
N ARG A 107 0.21 13.06 0.38
CA ARG A 107 0.35 11.92 1.29
C ARG A 107 0.37 12.41 2.73
N SER A 108 -0.41 11.78 3.60
CA SER A 108 -0.35 11.99 5.05
C SER A 108 -0.29 13.47 5.49
N GLY A 109 -1.14 14.31 4.89
CA GLY A 109 -1.24 15.74 5.22
C GLY A 109 -0.17 16.66 4.60
N GLY A 110 0.69 16.16 3.71
CA GLY A 110 1.67 16.99 3.00
C GLY A 110 1.86 16.57 1.55
N ILE A 111 2.74 17.27 0.83
CA ILE A 111 3.13 16.91 -0.53
C ILE A 111 4.50 16.24 -0.52
N ILE A 112 4.62 15.16 -1.27
CA ILE A 112 5.88 14.45 -1.48
C ILE A 112 6.38 14.61 -2.91
N VAL A 113 7.69 14.51 -3.08
CA VAL A 113 8.34 14.13 -4.33
C VAL A 113 9.05 12.81 -4.09
N ARG A 114 8.74 11.80 -4.91
CA ARG A 114 9.31 10.45 -4.81
C ARG A 114 9.83 10.01 -6.17
N PRO A 115 11.15 10.00 -6.39
CA PRO A 115 11.73 9.41 -7.58
C PRO A 115 11.43 7.90 -7.62
N ARG A 116 11.03 7.44 -8.80
CA ARG A 116 10.74 6.05 -9.14
C ARG A 116 11.67 5.65 -10.26
N ASP A 117 12.64 4.83 -9.93
CA ASP A 117 13.68 4.35 -10.83
C ASP A 117 13.46 2.85 -11.14
N PRO A 118 13.24 2.48 -12.42
CA PRO A 118 13.20 1.09 -12.85
C PRO A 118 14.48 0.31 -12.50
N ALA A 119 15.61 0.99 -12.34
CA ALA A 119 16.89 0.43 -11.93
C ALA A 119 17.17 0.57 -10.41
N SER A 120 16.16 0.87 -9.61
CA SER A 120 16.30 0.94 -8.15
C SER A 120 16.90 -0.34 -7.53
N PRO A 121 17.78 -0.22 -6.51
CA PRO A 121 18.37 -1.38 -5.85
C PRO A 121 17.34 -2.34 -5.25
N ASP A 122 16.30 -1.82 -4.60
CA ASP A 122 15.23 -2.62 -3.99
C ASP A 122 14.54 -3.51 -5.04
N ARG A 123 14.26 -2.98 -6.23
CA ARG A 123 13.65 -3.72 -7.34
C ARG A 123 14.61 -4.75 -7.94
N ILE A 124 15.88 -4.39 -8.15
CA ILE A 124 16.90 -5.28 -8.74
C ILE A 124 17.21 -6.45 -7.79
N ALA A 125 17.30 -6.19 -6.49
CA ALA A 125 17.61 -7.20 -5.48
C ALA A 125 16.42 -8.10 -5.13
N TYR A 126 15.21 -7.76 -5.58
CA TYR A 126 14.00 -8.48 -5.23
C TYR A 126 13.94 -9.87 -5.88
N SER A 127 13.93 -10.90 -5.05
CA SER A 127 13.87 -12.31 -5.48
C SER A 127 12.47 -12.93 -5.37
N GLY A 128 11.48 -12.14 -5.00
CA GLY A 128 10.12 -12.59 -4.74
C GLY A 128 9.77 -12.69 -3.27
N THR A 129 8.47 -12.81 -2.99
CA THR A 129 7.94 -13.02 -1.63
C THR A 129 7.25 -14.37 -1.55
N GLU A 130 7.60 -15.18 -0.56
CA GLU A 130 6.90 -16.44 -0.33
C GLU A 130 5.54 -16.21 0.35
N THR A 131 4.61 -17.15 0.17
CA THR A 131 3.34 -17.19 0.88
C THR A 131 3.26 -18.44 1.74
N PHE A 132 2.38 -18.44 2.74
CA PHE A 132 1.87 -19.70 3.27
C PHE A 132 1.24 -20.54 2.16
N PRO A 133 1.24 -21.87 2.26
CA PRO A 133 0.46 -22.72 1.36
C PRO A 133 -1.02 -22.30 1.38
N PRO A 134 -1.63 -22.00 0.23
CA PRO A 134 -3.01 -21.53 0.19
C PRO A 134 -3.97 -22.63 0.65
N SER A 135 -4.86 -22.30 1.58
CA SER A 135 -5.86 -23.22 2.11
C SER A 135 -7.24 -22.56 2.14
N PRO A 136 -8.29 -23.20 1.60
CA PRO A 136 -9.66 -22.66 1.62
C PRO A 136 -10.21 -22.37 3.01
N GLN A 137 -9.65 -22.96 4.08
CA GLN A 137 -10.05 -22.68 5.46
C GLN A 137 -9.80 -21.21 5.86
N TRP A 138 -8.90 -20.52 5.15
CA TRP A 138 -8.56 -19.12 5.37
C TRP A 138 -9.38 -18.16 4.51
N VAL A 139 -10.37 -18.67 3.77
CA VAL A 139 -11.43 -17.88 3.16
C VAL A 139 -12.58 -17.83 4.16
N VAL A 140 -12.65 -16.73 4.91
CA VAL A 140 -13.54 -16.59 6.06
C VAL A 140 -14.77 -15.78 5.69
N THR A 141 -15.95 -16.32 5.98
CA THR A 141 -17.20 -15.54 5.98
C THR A 141 -17.34 -14.84 7.33
N ALA A 142 -17.53 -13.52 7.31
CA ALA A 142 -17.62 -12.67 8.49
C ALA A 142 -18.94 -11.90 8.50
N ARG A 143 -19.45 -11.63 9.71
CA ARG A 143 -20.57 -10.72 9.91
C ARG A 143 -20.09 -9.29 9.73
N PHE A 144 -20.72 -8.54 8.84
CA PHE A 144 -20.47 -7.11 8.70
C PHE A 144 -21.35 -6.33 9.69
N GLU A 145 -20.69 -5.51 10.51
CA GLU A 145 -21.33 -4.59 11.45
C GLU A 145 -21.04 -3.16 11.01
N ALA A 146 -22.06 -2.48 10.49
CA ALA A 146 -21.97 -1.10 10.09
C ALA A 146 -21.63 -0.19 11.29
N ALA A 147 -20.83 0.84 11.04
CA ALA A 147 -20.50 1.86 12.04
C ALA A 147 -21.09 3.20 11.63
N ASP A 148 -21.63 3.94 12.61
CA ASP A 148 -22.08 5.33 12.41
C ASP A 148 -20.87 6.28 12.51
N ARG A 149 -19.96 6.19 11.53
CA ARG A 149 -18.79 7.05 11.38
C ARG A 149 -18.45 7.24 9.91
N THR A 150 -17.87 8.39 9.57
CA THR A 150 -17.45 8.69 8.19
C THR A 150 -16.07 8.12 7.87
N GLY A 151 -15.18 8.03 8.86
CA GLY A 151 -13.83 7.54 8.67
C GLY A 151 -13.04 7.31 9.95
N VAL A 152 -11.83 6.78 9.79
CA VAL A 152 -10.87 6.45 10.85
C VAL A 152 -9.51 7.04 10.45
N GLU A 153 -8.84 7.64 11.42
CA GLU A 153 -7.44 8.04 11.25
C GLU A 153 -6.51 6.92 11.68
N VAL A 154 -5.50 6.66 10.87
CA VAL A 154 -4.46 5.67 11.17
C VAL A 154 -3.08 6.31 11.10
N ALA A 155 -2.17 5.89 11.97
CA ALA A 155 -0.78 6.35 11.96
C ALA A 155 -0.09 5.96 10.64
N SER A 156 0.92 6.74 10.24
CA SER A 156 1.62 6.57 8.97
C SER A 156 3.11 6.29 9.19
N ALA A 157 3.69 5.40 8.38
CA ALA A 157 5.14 5.20 8.31
C ALA A 157 5.89 6.47 7.82
N ALA A 158 5.16 7.49 7.35
CA ALA A 158 5.68 8.79 6.94
C ALA A 158 6.25 9.65 8.08
N GLY A 159 6.04 9.28 9.34
CA GLY A 159 6.52 10.00 10.52
C GLY A 159 5.60 9.87 11.73
N THR A 160 6.11 10.15 12.93
CA THR A 160 5.39 9.96 14.21
C THR A 160 4.13 10.80 14.34
N ASP A 161 4.13 12.00 13.74
CA ASP A 161 3.03 12.97 13.86
C ASP A 161 2.15 12.98 12.61
N ARG A 162 2.24 11.94 11.77
CA ARG A 162 1.51 11.85 10.50
C ARG A 162 0.46 10.76 10.53
N THR A 163 -0.74 11.13 10.16
CA THR A 163 -1.89 10.24 10.04
C THR A 163 -2.42 10.20 8.61
N GLN A 164 -3.20 9.17 8.31
CA GLN A 164 -3.97 9.03 7.07
C GLN A 164 -5.43 8.82 7.44
N HIS A 165 -6.32 9.56 6.79
CA HIS A 165 -7.77 9.39 6.94
C HIS A 165 -8.27 8.37 5.93
N TYR A 166 -9.05 7.40 6.40
CA TYR A 166 -9.72 6.43 5.56
C TYR A 166 -11.21 6.39 5.87
N ASP A 167 -12.03 6.36 4.82
CA ASP A 167 -13.44 6.02 4.96
C ASP A 167 -13.55 4.64 5.61
N SER A 168 -14.45 4.49 6.59
CA SER A 168 -14.59 3.26 7.37
C SER A 168 -16.06 2.94 7.62
N PRO A 169 -16.66 2.05 6.80
CA PRO A 169 -18.11 1.80 6.83
C PRO A 169 -18.53 0.89 7.99
N GLY A 170 -17.58 0.25 8.68
CA GLY A 170 -17.88 -0.72 9.72
C GLY A 170 -16.73 -1.65 10.02
N ARG A 171 -17.06 -2.82 10.58
CA ARG A 171 -16.12 -3.89 10.91
C ARG A 171 -16.64 -5.25 10.46
N ALA A 172 -15.72 -6.16 10.16
CA ALA A 172 -16.02 -7.57 9.95
C ALA A 172 -15.73 -8.36 11.22
N VAL A 173 -16.71 -9.10 11.75
CA VAL A 173 -16.60 -9.94 12.95
C VAL A 173 -16.62 -11.41 12.55
N PHE A 174 -15.63 -12.18 13.00
CA PHE A 174 -15.43 -13.57 12.62
C PHE A 174 -14.70 -14.37 13.72
N GLN A 175 -14.60 -15.69 13.51
CA GLN A 175 -13.99 -16.61 14.45
C GLN A 175 -12.68 -17.16 13.89
N VAL A 176 -11.66 -17.22 14.73
CA VAL A 176 -10.38 -17.90 14.43
C VAL A 176 -10.05 -18.79 15.61
N ALA A 177 -9.96 -20.10 15.38
CA ALA A 177 -9.68 -21.10 16.42
C ALA A 177 -10.55 -20.95 17.69
N GLY A 178 -11.83 -20.59 17.53
CA GLY A 178 -12.79 -20.38 18.64
C GLY A 178 -12.69 -19.03 19.35
N THR A 179 -11.86 -18.11 18.87
CA THR A 179 -11.76 -16.74 19.36
C THR A 179 -12.51 -15.80 18.43
N GLU A 180 -13.45 -15.01 18.96
CA GLU A 180 -14.11 -13.93 18.20
C GLU A 180 -13.15 -12.76 18.06
N VAL A 181 -12.93 -12.34 16.82
CA VAL A 181 -12.10 -11.18 16.48
C VAL A 181 -12.83 -10.29 15.49
N ALA A 182 -12.38 -9.06 15.36
CA ALA A 182 -12.94 -8.11 14.42
C ALA A 182 -11.86 -7.32 13.67
N LEU A 183 -12.16 -6.93 12.44
CA LEU A 183 -11.35 -6.01 11.65
C LEU A 183 -12.19 -4.79 11.29
N THR A 184 -11.79 -3.60 11.75
CA THR A 184 -12.20 -2.32 11.17
C THR A 184 -11.85 -2.34 9.68
N LEU A 185 -12.85 -2.08 8.85
CA LEU A 185 -12.71 -2.04 7.40
C LEU A 185 -12.53 -0.62 6.90
N PHE A 186 -11.84 -0.48 5.78
CA PHE A 186 -11.54 0.78 5.10
C PHE A 186 -12.00 0.74 3.65
N GLY A 187 -12.32 1.90 3.09
CA GLY A 187 -12.84 2.03 1.72
C GLY A 187 -14.36 1.95 1.67
N SER A 188 -14.91 1.60 0.51
CA SER A 188 -16.33 1.58 0.24
C SER A 188 -16.79 0.21 -0.23
N ALA A 189 -17.77 -0.36 0.47
CA ALA A 189 -18.45 -1.58 0.01
C ALA A 189 -19.13 -1.37 -1.35
N ALA A 190 -19.76 -0.21 -1.56
CA ALA A 190 -20.40 0.14 -2.83
C ALA A 190 -19.38 0.48 -3.94
N GLY A 191 -18.18 0.94 -3.55
CA GLY A 191 -17.07 1.25 -4.46
C GLY A 191 -16.25 0.03 -4.88
N GLY A 192 -16.43 -1.12 -4.21
CA GLY A 192 -15.70 -2.36 -4.51
C GLY A 192 -14.24 -2.34 -4.07
N ASP A 193 -13.85 -1.46 -3.15
CA ASP A 193 -12.47 -1.29 -2.67
C ASP A 193 -12.31 -1.54 -1.16
N LEU A 194 -13.28 -2.26 -0.58
CA LEU A 194 -13.31 -2.61 0.84
C LEU A 194 -12.11 -3.49 1.22
N ARG A 195 -11.40 -3.10 2.27
CA ARG A 195 -10.18 -3.80 2.72
C ARG A 195 -9.98 -3.68 4.23
N ALA A 196 -9.07 -4.49 4.76
CA ALA A 196 -8.53 -4.32 6.10
C ALA A 196 -7.01 -4.15 6.06
N ILE A 197 -6.52 -3.31 6.96
CA ILE A 197 -5.10 -3.20 7.31
C ILE A 197 -4.98 -3.82 8.69
N PHE A 198 -4.19 -4.87 8.85
CA PHE A 198 -4.16 -5.65 10.09
C PHE A 198 -2.75 -6.12 10.45
N ALA A 199 -2.58 -6.52 11.69
CA ALA A 199 -1.44 -7.32 12.15
C ALA A 199 -1.97 -8.42 13.05
N ASP A 200 -1.19 -9.47 13.26
CA ASP A 200 -1.58 -10.65 14.03
C ASP A 200 -0.34 -11.34 14.62
N GLU A 201 -0.51 -12.42 15.36
CA GLU A 201 0.59 -13.08 16.07
C GLU A 201 1.64 -13.72 15.15
N THR A 202 1.33 -13.98 13.87
CA THR A 202 2.36 -14.42 12.89
C THR A 202 3.40 -13.35 12.59
N GLY A 203 3.15 -12.09 12.94
CA GLY A 203 4.12 -11.00 12.78
C GLY A 203 5.33 -11.13 13.71
N THR A 204 5.26 -12.01 14.72
CA THR A 204 6.37 -12.27 15.64
C THR A 204 7.50 -13.08 15.01
N ASP A 205 7.20 -13.86 13.96
CA ASP A 205 8.12 -14.85 13.40
C ASP A 205 8.10 -14.94 11.85
N LEU A 206 6.91 -14.94 11.24
CA LEU A 206 6.72 -15.35 9.83
C LEU A 206 6.27 -14.22 8.91
N THR A 207 5.41 -13.31 9.36
CA THR A 207 4.81 -12.25 8.52
C THR A 207 5.36 -10.88 8.85
N PHE A 208 5.04 -9.87 8.02
CA PHE A 208 5.56 -8.52 8.26
C PHE A 208 4.89 -7.91 9.52
N PRO A 209 5.66 -7.58 10.57
CA PRO A 209 5.11 -7.27 11.90
C PRO A 209 4.28 -5.98 11.94
N ALA A 210 4.55 -5.04 11.03
CA ALA A 210 3.96 -3.72 11.13
C ALA A 210 2.53 -3.67 10.57
N ALA A 211 2.27 -4.38 9.47
CA ALA A 211 0.96 -4.40 8.81
C ALA A 211 0.91 -5.46 7.69
N ARG A 212 -0.30 -5.91 7.38
CA ARG A 212 -0.68 -6.66 6.18
C ARG A 212 -1.98 -6.08 5.63
N PHE A 213 -2.19 -6.19 4.32
CA PHE A 213 -3.40 -5.75 3.64
C PHE A 213 -4.19 -6.96 3.15
N VAL A 214 -5.51 -6.93 3.29
CA VAL A 214 -6.41 -7.95 2.72
C VAL A 214 -7.64 -7.27 2.15
N GLU A 215 -8.04 -7.68 0.95
CA GLU A 215 -9.29 -7.24 0.34
C GLU A 215 -10.47 -7.99 0.95
N VAL A 216 -11.62 -7.31 1.01
CA VAL A 216 -12.85 -7.83 1.60
C VAL A 216 -13.97 -7.69 0.58
N THR A 217 -14.66 -8.79 0.30
CA THR A 217 -15.74 -8.83 -0.69
C THR A 217 -17.09 -8.83 0.01
N PRO A 218 -17.96 -7.82 -0.19
CA PRO A 218 -19.34 -7.88 0.26
C PRO A 218 -20.10 -9.04 -0.38
N ILE A 219 -20.84 -9.81 0.42
CA ILE A 219 -21.81 -10.80 -0.06
C ILE A 219 -23.21 -10.16 -0.06
N ASP A 220 -23.56 -9.53 1.05
CA ASP A 220 -24.82 -8.81 1.29
C ASP A 220 -24.62 -7.68 2.32
N GLU A 221 -25.70 -7.05 2.76
CA GLU A 221 -25.66 -5.92 3.71
C GLU A 221 -25.09 -6.27 5.10
N SER A 222 -25.04 -7.55 5.46
CA SER A 222 -24.65 -8.05 6.79
C SER A 222 -23.52 -9.07 6.76
N THR A 223 -23.00 -9.39 5.57
CA THR A 223 -22.04 -10.48 5.37
C THR A 223 -20.96 -10.09 4.37
N VAL A 224 -19.72 -10.38 4.72
CA VAL A 224 -18.55 -10.21 3.85
C VAL A 224 -17.69 -11.48 3.83
N THR A 225 -16.90 -11.64 2.78
CA THR A 225 -15.84 -12.65 2.69
C THR A 225 -14.48 -11.99 2.80
N ILE A 226 -13.60 -12.56 3.60
CA ILE A 226 -12.19 -12.17 3.74
C ILE A 226 -11.34 -13.36 3.28
N ASP A 227 -10.57 -13.19 2.20
CA ASP A 227 -9.63 -14.21 1.73
C ASP A 227 -8.23 -13.91 2.29
N PHE A 228 -7.92 -14.43 3.47
CA PHE A 228 -6.60 -14.24 4.08
C PHE A 228 -5.48 -14.94 3.31
N THR A 229 -5.79 -15.88 2.40
CA THR A 229 -4.75 -16.45 1.51
C THR A 229 -4.20 -15.41 0.54
N ARG A 230 -4.94 -14.32 0.35
CA ARG A 230 -4.58 -13.17 -0.48
C ARG A 230 -4.12 -11.95 0.32
N ALA A 231 -3.77 -12.13 1.60
CA ALA A 231 -3.16 -11.05 2.37
C ALA A 231 -1.76 -10.74 1.82
N THR A 232 -1.46 -9.45 1.61
CA THR A 232 -0.20 -8.97 1.02
C THR A 232 0.55 -8.06 1.99
N ASN A 233 1.86 -7.96 1.81
CA ASN A 233 2.68 -7.01 2.51
C ASN A 233 2.52 -5.59 1.93
N PRO A 234 2.51 -4.55 2.79
CA PRO A 234 2.59 -3.17 2.34
C PRO A 234 3.96 -2.86 1.70
N PRO A 235 4.06 -1.82 0.86
CA PRO A 235 5.35 -1.38 0.30
C PRO A 235 6.46 -1.13 1.32
N CYS A 236 6.13 -0.72 2.55
CA CYS A 236 7.12 -0.51 3.62
C CYS A 236 7.78 -1.79 4.14
N ALA A 237 7.27 -2.97 3.76
CA ALA A 237 7.99 -4.22 3.99
C ALA A 237 9.28 -4.30 3.16
N TYR A 238 9.31 -3.61 2.02
CA TYR A 238 10.38 -3.73 1.03
C TYR A 238 11.22 -2.47 0.86
N SER A 239 10.64 -1.29 1.10
CA SER A 239 11.31 -0.01 0.86
C SER A 239 11.08 0.98 1.99
N ALA A 240 12.15 1.66 2.40
CA ALA A 240 12.11 2.74 3.38
C ALA A 240 11.43 4.03 2.86
N SER A 241 11.24 4.14 1.54
CA SER A 241 10.64 5.31 0.88
C SER A 241 9.10 5.26 0.82
N ALA A 242 8.49 4.31 1.56
CA ALA A 242 7.06 4.09 1.60
C ALA A 242 6.37 4.85 2.74
N THR A 243 5.14 5.31 2.50
CA THR A 243 4.30 6.06 3.44
C THR A 243 3.08 5.23 3.85
N CYS A 244 3.30 3.98 4.27
CA CYS A 244 2.20 3.04 4.50
C CYS A 244 1.43 3.36 5.79
N PRO A 245 0.10 3.11 5.83
CA PRO A 245 -0.67 3.16 7.06
C PRO A 245 -0.32 1.98 7.99
N PHE A 246 -0.34 2.23 9.30
CA PHE A 246 -0.34 1.18 10.31
C PHE A 246 -1.77 0.75 10.65
N PRO A 247 -2.00 -0.51 11.05
CA PRO A 247 -3.32 -0.94 11.49
C PRO A 247 -3.72 -0.16 12.75
N PRO A 248 -5.01 0.23 12.89
CA PRO A 248 -5.51 0.76 14.15
C PRO A 248 -5.39 -0.31 15.24
N PRO A 249 -5.35 0.07 16.54
CA PRO A 249 -5.11 -0.87 17.63
C PRO A 249 -6.04 -2.09 17.61
N GLU A 250 -7.31 -1.91 17.26
CA GLU A 250 -8.29 -3.00 17.19
C GLU A 250 -8.05 -3.99 16.04
N ASN A 251 -7.29 -3.62 15.01
CA ASN A 251 -6.90 -4.52 13.92
C ASN A 251 -5.58 -5.26 14.20
N ARG A 252 -5.06 -5.19 15.43
CA ARG A 252 -3.95 -6.02 15.90
C ARG A 252 -4.54 -7.24 16.59
N LEU A 253 -4.71 -8.32 15.83
CA LEU A 253 -5.43 -9.51 16.26
C LEU A 253 -4.57 -10.36 17.22
N PRO A 254 -5.13 -10.85 18.34
CA PRO A 254 -4.43 -11.72 19.29
C PRO A 254 -4.49 -13.21 18.87
N VAL A 255 -4.51 -13.47 17.57
CA VAL A 255 -4.58 -14.82 16.98
C VAL A 255 -3.55 -14.94 15.87
N ARG A 256 -3.22 -16.15 15.46
CA ARG A 256 -2.35 -16.39 14.29
C ARG A 256 -3.20 -16.58 13.04
N ILE A 257 -2.91 -15.79 12.00
CA ILE A 257 -3.47 -15.96 10.65
C ILE A 257 -2.37 -16.49 9.73
N GLU A 258 -2.23 -17.82 9.67
CA GLU A 258 -1.20 -18.53 8.91
C GLU A 258 -1.59 -18.68 7.43
N ALA A 259 -1.79 -17.53 6.78
CA ALA A 259 -2.20 -17.38 5.40
C ALA A 259 -1.62 -16.09 4.79
N GLY A 260 -1.49 -16.05 3.46
CA GLY A 260 -1.00 -14.88 2.72
C GLY A 260 0.51 -14.80 2.63
N GLU A 261 1.03 -13.63 2.27
CA GLU A 261 2.46 -13.35 2.16
C GLU A 261 3.19 -13.46 3.51
N LEU A 262 4.38 -14.06 3.46
CA LEU A 262 5.38 -14.00 4.52
C LEU A 262 6.15 -12.68 4.45
N ARG A 263 6.89 -12.31 5.49
CA ARG A 263 7.81 -11.16 5.40
C ARG A 263 8.93 -11.43 4.39
N PRO A 264 9.54 -10.38 3.81
CA PRO A 264 10.61 -10.57 2.83
C PRO A 264 11.77 -11.40 3.40
N GLY A 265 12.21 -12.39 2.63
CA GLY A 265 13.29 -13.31 3.03
C GLY A 265 12.90 -14.40 4.02
N ALA A 266 11.64 -14.46 4.48
CA ALA A 266 11.14 -15.58 5.28
C ALA A 266 10.62 -16.71 4.39
N ALA A 267 10.65 -17.93 4.94
CA ALA A 267 10.10 -19.13 4.34
C ALA A 267 9.42 -19.97 5.42
N VAL A 268 8.36 -20.70 5.06
CA VAL A 268 7.77 -21.68 5.99
C VAL A 268 8.76 -22.84 6.14
N PRO A 269 9.15 -23.22 7.38
CA PRO A 269 10.00 -24.40 7.59
C PRO A 269 9.38 -25.64 6.93
N ARG A 270 10.16 -26.34 6.11
CA ARG A 270 9.75 -27.59 5.47
C ARG A 270 9.83 -28.78 6.41
#